data_AF-A0A6J4NU76-F1
#
_entry.id   AF-A0A6J4NU76-F1
#
_cell.length_a   1.000
_cell.length_b   1.000
_cell.length_c   1.000
_cell.angle_alpha   90.00
_cell.angle_beta   90.00
_cell.angle_gamma   90.00
#
_symmetry.space_group_name_H-M   'P 1'
#
loop_
_entity.id
_entity.type
_entity.pdbx_description
1 polymer ?
#
loop_
_entity_poly.entity_id
_entity_poly.type
_entity_poly.pdbx_seq_one_letter_code
_entity_poly.pdbx_strand_id
1 'polypeptide(L)'
;MIYALKTFVFVLFLVPIVNAQNLSREQKIQKIQELNGQIKILEKDILLPDAKDSEKAGKENLNVIRILPREKYDHKLTIQGGGSYYSFTKKSHNYQDTAQIGLEQNNLKVGFAGANYGFIADLGETSLVDISKETLEVNFLNNYRPPTNEPEIRIEQRRAHDYKIDGLSYKDRLPAVVGHAYVLRAISFDEADILVALKIHRKDTDGSLIIFWKLIEQFETPHIEREIPSAIIQQNSETESEVSDYAAAQAVQIALVQRELNNVSVEATTKTITLRGNIPKGKMADAVRIAMEIGKRKVKNQLTEQ
;
A
#
# COMPACT_ATOMS: atom_id res chain seq x y z
N MET A 1 -47.19 8.16 -63.44
CA MET A 1 -46.07 8.25 -62.48
C MET A 1 -45.83 6.84 -61.95
N ILE A 2 -44.72 6.22 -62.36
CA ILE A 2 -44.54 4.75 -62.40
C ILE A 2 -44.14 4.23 -61.01
N TYR A 3 -44.93 3.32 -60.46
CA TYR A 3 -44.65 2.59 -59.21
C TYR A 3 -43.77 1.37 -59.50
N ALA A 4 -42.57 1.31 -58.91
CA ALA A 4 -41.66 0.17 -59.02
C ALA A 4 -41.94 -0.84 -57.89
N LEU A 5 -42.50 -1.99 -58.26
CA LEU A 5 -42.80 -3.13 -57.42
C LEU A 5 -41.49 -3.86 -57.06
N LYS A 6 -41.04 -3.78 -55.81
CA LYS A 6 -39.85 -4.50 -55.32
C LYS A 6 -40.22 -5.91 -54.91
N THR A 7 -39.71 -6.88 -55.67
CA THR A 7 -39.81 -8.33 -55.42
C THR A 7 -39.08 -8.68 -54.12
N PHE A 8 -39.83 -9.18 -53.14
CA PHE A 8 -39.31 -9.64 -51.85
C PHE A 8 -38.94 -11.12 -51.97
N VAL A 9 -37.65 -11.43 -52.12
CA VAL A 9 -37.15 -12.82 -52.17
C VAL A 9 -37.00 -13.32 -50.74
N PHE A 10 -37.89 -14.23 -50.34
CA PHE A 10 -37.87 -14.88 -49.02
C PHE A 10 -36.86 -16.04 -49.06
N VAL A 11 -35.63 -15.79 -48.64
CA VAL A 11 -34.60 -16.84 -48.50
C VAL A 11 -34.88 -17.60 -47.20
N LEU A 12 -35.38 -18.83 -47.34
CA LEU A 12 -35.61 -19.75 -46.23
C LEU A 12 -34.24 -20.23 -45.70
N PHE A 13 -33.73 -19.60 -44.63
CA PHE A 13 -32.54 -20.08 -43.95
C PHE A 13 -32.89 -21.33 -43.13
N LEU A 14 -32.41 -22.49 -43.58
CA LEU A 14 -32.33 -23.72 -42.79
C LEU A 14 -31.40 -23.45 -41.60
N VAL A 15 -31.98 -23.24 -40.41
CA VAL A 15 -31.22 -23.10 -39.16
C VAL A 15 -30.72 -24.49 -38.76
N PRO A 16 -29.40 -24.75 -38.71
CA PRO A 16 -28.90 -26.02 -38.20
C PRO A 16 -29.29 -26.15 -36.73
N ILE A 17 -29.92 -27.27 -36.39
CA ILE A 17 -30.23 -27.64 -35.01
C ILE A 17 -28.90 -27.93 -34.32
N VAL A 18 -28.38 -26.95 -33.59
CA VAL A 18 -27.20 -27.13 -32.75
C VAL A 18 -27.58 -28.07 -31.61
N ASN A 19 -27.15 -29.33 -31.71
CA ASN A 19 -27.23 -30.27 -30.60
C ASN A 19 -26.45 -29.70 -29.42
N ALA A 20 -27.15 -29.28 -28.36
CA ALA A 20 -26.56 -28.85 -27.11
C ALA A 20 -25.89 -30.07 -26.44
N GLN A 21 -24.62 -30.31 -26.77
CA GLN A 21 -23.83 -31.32 -26.08
C GLN A 21 -23.66 -30.87 -24.62
N ASN A 22 -24.11 -31.72 -23.68
CA ASN A 22 -23.90 -31.49 -22.24
C ASN A 22 -22.40 -31.61 -21.92
N LEU A 23 -21.71 -30.48 -21.79
CA LEU A 23 -20.31 -30.43 -21.36
C LEU A 23 -20.14 -31.12 -20.00
N SER A 24 -19.06 -31.88 -19.84
CA SER A 24 -18.63 -32.41 -18.53
C SER A 24 -18.32 -31.28 -17.55
N ARG A 25 -18.25 -31.60 -16.26
CA ARG A 25 -17.87 -30.61 -15.24
C ARG A 25 -16.47 -30.03 -15.51
N GLU A 26 -15.50 -30.87 -15.90
CA GLU A 26 -14.15 -30.41 -16.24
C GLU A 26 -14.16 -29.47 -17.44
N GLN A 27 -14.91 -29.83 -18.49
CA GLN A 27 -15.03 -29.00 -19.68
C GLN A 27 -15.67 -27.64 -19.37
N LYS A 28 -16.68 -27.60 -18.48
CA LYS A 28 -17.28 -26.34 -18.00
C LYS A 28 -16.26 -25.48 -17.26
N ILE A 29 -15.44 -26.07 -16.38
CA ILE A 29 -14.39 -25.35 -15.64
C ILE A 29 -13.34 -24.76 -16.60
N GLN A 30 -12.86 -25.55 -17.57
CA GLN A 30 -11.92 -25.09 -18.58
C GLN A 30 -12.51 -23.92 -19.38
N LYS A 31 -13.78 -24.02 -19.78
CA LYS A 31 -14.43 -22.93 -20.53
C LYS A 31 -14.56 -21.65 -19.70
N ILE A 32 -14.87 -21.76 -18.40
CA ILE A 32 -14.91 -20.60 -17.49
C ILE A 32 -13.52 -19.95 -17.40
N GLN A 33 -12.45 -20.73 -17.28
CA GLN A 33 -11.09 -20.19 -17.24
C GLN A 33 -10.71 -19.47 -18.54
N GLU A 34 -11.06 -20.04 -19.69
CA GLU A 34 -10.85 -19.42 -21.01
C GLU A 34 -11.59 -18.08 -21.14
N LEU A 35 -12.88 -18.08 -20.79
CA LEU A 35 -13.71 -16.87 -20.82
C LEU A 35 -13.18 -15.79 -19.86
N ASN A 36 -12.76 -16.17 -18.66
CA ASN A 36 -12.14 -15.24 -17.72
C ASN A 36 -10.83 -14.65 -18.28
N GLY A 37 -10.06 -15.41 -19.05
CA GLY A 37 -8.88 -14.91 -19.76
C GLY A 37 -9.25 -13.85 -20.81
N GLN A 38 -10.27 -14.12 -21.62
CA GLN A 38 -10.77 -13.17 -22.63
C GLN A 38 -11.34 -11.90 -21.99
N ILE A 39 -12.10 -12.03 -20.90
CA ILE A 39 -12.63 -10.92 -20.12
C ILE A 39 -11.48 -10.03 -19.62
N LYS A 40 -10.41 -10.60 -19.06
CA LYS A 40 -9.25 -9.83 -18.59
C LYS A 40 -8.54 -9.04 -19.70
N ILE A 41 -8.48 -9.57 -20.92
CA ILE A 41 -7.91 -8.86 -22.07
C ILE A 41 -8.78 -7.64 -22.41
N LEU A 42 -10.09 -7.85 -22.55
CA LEU A 42 -11.03 -6.77 -22.85
C LEU A 42 -11.07 -5.71 -21.73
N GLU A 43 -10.95 -6.12 -20.47
CA GLU A 43 -10.84 -5.23 -19.32
C GLU A 43 -9.58 -4.39 -19.33
N LYS A 44 -8.46 -4.97 -19.76
CA LYS A 44 -7.24 -4.18 -19.95
C LYS A 44 -7.45 -3.15 -21.05
N ASP A 45 -8.04 -3.54 -22.17
CA ASP A 45 -8.25 -2.66 -23.32
C ASP A 45 -9.19 -1.49 -23.00
N ILE A 46 -10.28 -1.71 -22.25
CA ILE A 46 -11.20 -0.62 -21.87
C ILE A 46 -10.55 0.40 -20.92
N LEU A 47 -9.60 -0.03 -20.08
CA LEU A 47 -8.87 0.83 -19.13
C LEU A 47 -7.71 1.59 -19.79
N LEU A 48 -7.30 1.22 -21.01
CA LEU A 48 -6.23 1.93 -21.70
C LEU A 48 -6.75 3.23 -22.34
N PRO A 49 -6.03 4.35 -22.15
CA PRO A 49 -6.25 5.56 -22.95
C PRO A 49 -6.02 5.30 -24.43
N ASP A 50 -6.59 6.13 -25.30
CA ASP A 50 -6.35 6.04 -26.73
C ASP A 50 -4.87 6.36 -27.05
N ALA A 51 -4.33 5.80 -28.13
CA ALA A 51 -2.94 6.00 -28.53
C ALA A 51 -2.59 7.50 -28.72
N LYS A 52 -3.55 8.30 -29.21
CA LYS A 52 -3.38 9.75 -29.39
C LYS A 52 -3.23 10.50 -28.06
N ASP A 53 -3.97 10.08 -27.03
CA ASP A 53 -3.87 10.67 -25.69
C ASP A 53 -2.51 10.34 -25.07
N SER A 54 -2.02 9.12 -25.30
CA SER A 54 -0.71 8.67 -24.84
C SER A 54 0.44 9.39 -25.55
N GLU A 55 0.35 9.57 -26.87
CA GLU A 55 1.33 10.35 -27.65
C GLU A 55 1.37 11.81 -27.18
N LYS A 56 0.19 12.40 -26.94
CA LYS A 56 0.09 13.78 -26.46
C LYS A 56 0.70 13.95 -25.07
N ALA A 57 0.35 13.09 -24.11
CA ALA A 57 0.94 13.12 -22.78
C ALA A 57 2.47 12.93 -22.84
N GLY A 58 2.95 12.01 -23.68
CA GLY A 58 4.37 11.75 -23.87
C GLY A 58 5.15 12.97 -24.38
N LYS A 59 4.58 13.78 -25.28
CA LYS A 59 5.21 15.02 -25.77
C LYS A 59 5.45 16.05 -24.67
N GLU A 60 4.65 16.02 -23.61
CA GLU A 60 4.75 16.92 -22.45
C GLU A 60 5.46 16.26 -21.26
N ASN A 61 6.02 15.05 -21.44
CA ASN A 61 6.61 14.23 -20.38
C ASN A 61 5.63 13.95 -19.22
N LEU A 62 4.37 13.70 -19.56
CA LEU A 62 3.29 13.39 -18.63
C LEU A 62 2.88 11.91 -18.76
N ASN A 63 2.26 11.39 -17.72
CA ASN A 63 1.59 10.09 -17.74
C ASN A 63 0.11 10.28 -18.13
N VAL A 64 -0.53 9.23 -18.63
CA VAL A 64 -1.95 9.23 -18.96
C VAL A 64 -2.64 7.99 -18.40
N ILE A 65 -3.88 8.15 -17.93
CA ILE A 65 -4.75 7.07 -17.44
C ILE A 65 -6.19 7.31 -17.87
N ARG A 66 -6.99 6.24 -17.90
CA ARG A 66 -8.45 6.34 -18.02
C ARG A 66 -9.09 5.84 -16.73
N ILE A 67 -9.92 6.65 -16.09
CA ILE A 67 -10.71 6.22 -14.92
C ILE A 67 -12.18 6.11 -15.32
N LEU A 68 -12.81 4.99 -14.96
CA LEU A 68 -14.21 4.71 -15.29
C LEU A 68 -15.18 5.26 -14.22
N PRO A 69 -16.42 5.66 -14.58
CA PRO A 69 -17.41 6.09 -13.61
C PRO A 69 -17.93 4.92 -12.77
N ARG A 70 -17.78 5.01 -11.44
CA ARG A 70 -18.16 3.95 -10.50
C ARG A 70 -19.60 3.48 -10.67
N GLU A 71 -20.54 4.40 -10.75
CA GLU A 71 -21.97 4.11 -10.89
C GLU A 71 -22.30 3.27 -12.14
N LYS A 72 -21.41 3.25 -13.13
CA LYS A 72 -21.62 2.51 -14.38
C LYS A 72 -20.86 1.19 -14.43
N TYR A 73 -19.67 1.10 -13.85
CA TYR A 73 -18.76 -0.03 -14.05
C TYR A 73 -18.46 -0.86 -12.79
N ASP A 74 -18.82 -0.37 -11.59
CA ASP A 74 -18.65 -1.15 -10.36
C ASP A 74 -19.43 -2.49 -10.48
N HIS A 75 -18.79 -3.58 -10.07
CA HIS A 75 -19.28 -4.96 -10.23
C HIS A 75 -19.55 -5.46 -11.67
N LYS A 76 -19.19 -4.70 -12.71
CA LYS A 76 -19.30 -5.16 -14.12
C LYS A 76 -18.02 -5.72 -14.69
N LEU A 77 -16.89 -5.39 -14.08
CA LEU A 77 -15.56 -5.90 -14.42
C LEU A 77 -15.07 -6.80 -13.28
N THR A 78 -14.14 -7.71 -13.57
CA THR A 78 -13.50 -8.61 -12.62
C THR A 78 -12.55 -7.88 -11.68
N ILE A 79 -12.03 -6.72 -12.10
CA ILE A 79 -11.23 -5.84 -11.25
C ILE A 79 -12.08 -5.16 -10.17
N GLN A 80 -11.63 -5.20 -8.91
CA GLN A 80 -12.38 -4.61 -7.81
C GLN A 80 -12.49 -3.09 -7.97
N GLY A 81 -13.71 -2.56 -7.84
CA GLY A 81 -14.03 -1.16 -8.08
C GLY A 81 -14.27 -0.82 -9.56
N GLY A 82 -14.22 -1.80 -10.47
CA GLY A 82 -14.67 -1.65 -11.85
C GLY A 82 -13.87 -0.65 -12.67
N GLY A 83 -12.59 -0.42 -12.35
CA GLY A 83 -11.76 0.58 -13.06
C GLY A 83 -11.96 2.02 -12.60
N SER A 84 -12.75 2.22 -11.54
CA SER A 84 -13.16 3.56 -11.07
C SER A 84 -12.18 4.17 -10.08
N TYR A 85 -11.09 3.47 -9.81
CA TYR A 85 -10.02 3.86 -8.90
C TYR A 85 -8.68 3.75 -9.63
N TYR A 86 -7.69 4.50 -9.17
CA TYR A 86 -6.33 4.36 -9.64
C TYR A 86 -5.32 4.53 -8.52
N SER A 87 -4.30 3.69 -8.56
CA SER A 87 -3.10 3.76 -7.76
C SER A 87 -1.95 4.29 -8.62
N PHE A 88 -1.49 5.51 -8.38
CA PHE A 88 -0.34 6.12 -9.04
C PHE A 88 0.97 5.38 -8.71
N THR A 89 1.12 4.89 -7.47
CA THR A 89 2.33 4.17 -7.05
C THR A 89 2.42 2.78 -7.66
N LYS A 90 1.29 2.07 -7.77
CA LYS A 90 1.23 0.72 -8.37
C LYS A 90 0.89 0.72 -9.85
N LYS A 91 0.51 1.87 -10.42
CA LYS A 91 -0.02 2.03 -11.78
C LYS A 91 -1.17 1.07 -12.07
N SER A 92 -2.08 0.91 -11.12
CA SER A 92 -3.14 -0.11 -11.12
C SER A 92 -4.52 0.49 -10.92
N HIS A 93 -5.52 -0.11 -11.57
CA HIS A 93 -6.94 0.23 -11.40
C HIS A 93 -7.66 -0.59 -10.33
N ASN A 94 -6.94 -1.50 -9.67
CA ASN A 94 -7.52 -2.35 -8.64
C ASN A 94 -7.66 -1.56 -7.34
N TYR A 95 -8.87 -1.50 -6.80
CA TYR A 95 -9.14 -0.83 -5.53
C TYR A 95 -8.25 -1.34 -4.37
N GLN A 96 -7.86 -2.62 -4.41
CA GLN A 96 -6.99 -3.22 -3.38
C GLN A 96 -5.52 -2.81 -3.47
N ASP A 97 -5.09 -2.16 -4.57
CA ASP A 97 -3.69 -1.77 -4.77
C ASP A 97 -3.39 -0.36 -4.23
N THR A 98 -3.97 0.00 -3.08
CA THR A 98 -3.89 1.34 -2.48
C THR A 98 -4.41 2.41 -3.45
N ALA A 99 -5.72 2.44 -3.68
CA ALA A 99 -6.34 3.49 -4.50
C ALA A 99 -6.05 4.89 -3.92
N GLN A 100 -5.50 5.79 -4.74
CA GLN A 100 -5.24 7.18 -4.33
C GLN A 100 -6.21 8.17 -4.96
N ILE A 101 -6.82 7.83 -6.08
CA ILE A 101 -7.89 8.61 -6.72
C ILE A 101 -9.03 7.70 -7.16
N GLY A 102 -10.23 8.25 -7.23
CA GLY A 102 -11.40 7.57 -7.78
C GLY A 102 -12.40 8.54 -8.38
N LEU A 103 -13.29 8.00 -9.22
CA LEU A 103 -14.35 8.73 -9.92
C LEU A 103 -15.72 8.18 -9.53
N GLU A 104 -16.55 9.03 -8.93
CA GLU A 104 -17.90 8.66 -8.52
C GLU A 104 -18.83 9.87 -8.65
N GLN A 105 -20.00 9.70 -9.25
CA GLN A 105 -21.00 10.77 -9.38
C GLN A 105 -20.41 12.05 -10.01
N ASN A 106 -19.56 11.88 -11.03
CA ASN A 106 -18.82 12.97 -11.69
C ASN A 106 -17.89 13.79 -10.77
N ASN A 107 -17.50 13.25 -9.61
CA ASN A 107 -16.51 13.86 -8.73
C ASN A 107 -15.23 13.02 -8.67
N LEU A 108 -14.09 13.70 -8.63
CA LEU A 108 -12.84 13.14 -8.15
C LEU A 108 -12.90 12.97 -6.64
N LYS A 109 -12.37 11.85 -6.14
CA LYS A 109 -12.32 11.52 -4.71
C LYS A 109 -10.94 11.02 -4.30
N VAL A 110 -10.58 11.22 -3.04
CA VAL A 110 -9.40 10.68 -2.37
C VAL A 110 -9.78 10.15 -0.97
N GLY A 111 -8.93 9.33 -0.33
CA GLY A 111 -9.14 8.87 1.05
C GLY A 111 -10.26 7.83 1.23
N PHE A 112 -10.04 6.59 0.78
CA PHE A 112 -11.14 5.60 0.63
C PHE A 112 -11.40 4.66 1.81
N ALA A 113 -10.36 4.23 2.52
CA ALA A 113 -10.47 3.13 3.47
C ALA A 113 -9.80 3.45 4.81
N GLY A 114 -10.39 2.94 5.90
CA GLY A 114 -9.79 2.99 7.23
C GLY A 114 -9.48 4.42 7.67
N ALA A 115 -8.23 4.64 8.08
CA ALA A 115 -7.72 5.94 8.55
C ALA A 115 -7.12 6.80 7.42
N ASN A 116 -7.18 6.33 6.17
CA ASN A 116 -6.62 7.05 5.02
C ASN A 116 -7.46 8.29 4.71
N TYR A 117 -6.80 9.34 4.26
CA TYR A 117 -7.44 10.58 3.84
C TYR A 117 -6.62 11.27 2.75
N GLY A 118 -7.13 12.38 2.23
CA GLY A 118 -6.39 13.15 1.24
C GLY A 118 -7.02 14.50 1.00
N PHE A 119 -6.32 15.31 0.22
CA PHE A 119 -6.71 16.66 -0.12
C PHE A 119 -6.68 16.81 -1.63
N ILE A 120 -7.67 17.49 -2.20
CA ILE A 120 -7.73 17.89 -3.61
C ILE A 120 -7.97 19.40 -3.66
N ALA A 121 -7.22 20.11 -4.50
CA ALA A 121 -7.49 21.50 -4.86
C ALA A 121 -7.69 21.60 -6.38
N ASP A 122 -8.66 22.39 -6.81
CA ASP A 122 -8.87 22.76 -8.22
C ASP A 122 -8.00 23.98 -8.54
N LEU A 123 -7.17 23.87 -9.57
CA LEU A 123 -6.24 24.90 -10.04
C LEU A 123 -6.76 25.60 -11.31
N GLY A 124 -8.01 25.34 -11.72
CA GLY A 124 -8.61 25.87 -12.93
C GLY A 124 -7.92 25.39 -14.20
N GLU A 125 -7.98 26.17 -15.27
CA GLU A 125 -7.41 25.83 -16.59
C GLU A 125 -5.87 25.94 -16.67
N THR A 126 -5.16 25.59 -15.61
CA THR A 126 -3.69 25.68 -15.52
C THR A 126 -3.01 24.55 -16.33
N SER A 127 -1.80 24.81 -16.82
CA SER A 127 -0.96 23.78 -17.47
C SER A 127 -0.28 22.89 -16.44
N LEU A 128 -0.21 21.58 -16.70
CA LEU A 128 0.53 20.67 -15.83
C LEU A 128 2.03 20.95 -15.79
N VAL A 129 2.59 21.56 -16.83
CA VAL A 129 4.02 21.89 -16.89
C VAL A 129 4.38 22.97 -15.87
N ASP A 130 3.47 23.93 -15.64
CA ASP A 130 3.71 25.11 -14.79
C ASP A 130 3.50 24.83 -13.29
N ILE A 131 2.86 23.71 -12.95
CA ILE A 131 2.62 23.32 -11.55
C ILE A 131 3.90 22.75 -10.94
N SER A 132 4.33 23.32 -9.83
CA SER A 132 5.56 22.98 -9.11
C SER A 132 5.32 23.01 -7.60
N LYS A 133 6.35 22.72 -6.78
CA LYS A 133 6.22 22.74 -5.31
C LYS A 133 6.05 24.15 -4.74
N GLU A 134 6.37 25.15 -5.56
CA GLU A 134 6.30 26.58 -5.28
C GLU A 134 4.90 27.14 -5.60
N THR A 135 4.08 26.42 -6.38
CA THR A 135 2.67 26.77 -6.59
C THR A 135 1.95 26.80 -5.23
N LEU A 136 1.21 27.87 -4.95
CA LEU A 136 0.66 28.16 -3.62
C LEU A 136 -0.13 26.98 -3.03
N GLU A 137 -1.01 26.39 -3.81
CA GLU A 137 -1.84 25.25 -3.42
C GLU A 137 -1.02 23.98 -3.16
N VAL A 138 0.05 23.80 -3.94
CA VAL A 138 0.97 22.65 -3.84
C VAL A 138 1.89 22.81 -2.63
N ASN A 139 2.29 24.04 -2.31
CA ASN A 139 3.24 24.31 -1.24
C ASN A 139 2.71 23.88 0.12
N PHE A 140 1.46 24.21 0.43
CA PHE A 140 0.79 23.73 1.64
C PHE A 140 0.80 22.19 1.70
N LEU A 141 0.36 21.54 0.61
CA LEU A 141 0.31 20.08 0.56
C LEU A 141 1.69 19.44 0.64
N ASN A 142 2.73 20.07 0.12
CA ASN A 142 4.10 19.57 0.21
C ASN A 142 4.67 19.65 1.64
N ASN A 143 4.26 20.68 2.39
CA ASN A 143 4.73 20.93 3.75
C ASN A 143 3.85 20.31 4.84
N TYR A 144 2.65 19.85 4.49
CA TYR A 144 1.77 19.14 5.41
C TYR A 144 2.46 17.89 6.01
N ARG A 145 2.19 17.61 7.28
CA ARG A 145 2.72 16.45 8.01
C ARG A 145 1.53 15.67 8.59
N PRO A 146 1.26 14.44 8.12
CA PRO A 146 0.18 13.66 8.68
C PRO A 146 0.48 13.34 10.16
N PRO A 147 -0.49 13.45 11.07
CA PRO A 147 -0.32 12.97 12.42
C PRO A 147 -0.15 11.44 12.41
N THR A 148 0.54 10.91 13.41
CA THR A 148 0.80 9.47 13.58
C THR A 148 -0.15 8.82 14.59
N ASN A 149 -0.74 9.61 15.50
CA ASN A 149 -1.70 9.15 16.49
C ASN A 149 -3.11 8.97 15.88
N GLU A 150 -3.74 7.80 16.04
CA GLU A 150 -5.04 7.52 15.40
C GLU A 150 -6.14 8.54 15.72
N PRO A 151 -6.40 8.93 16.98
CA PRO A 151 -7.33 10.02 17.30
C PRO A 151 -7.12 11.30 16.47
N GLU A 152 -5.88 11.75 16.30
CA GLU A 152 -5.55 12.93 15.50
C GLU A 152 -5.75 12.69 14.01
N ILE A 153 -5.38 11.50 13.51
CA ILE A 153 -5.65 11.08 12.13
C ILE A 153 -7.15 11.17 11.81
N ARG A 154 -8.02 10.74 12.74
CA ARG A 154 -9.47 10.83 12.57
C ARG A 154 -9.98 12.26 12.56
N ILE A 155 -9.34 13.17 13.30
CA ILE A 155 -9.66 14.61 13.26
C ILE A 155 -9.33 15.17 11.88
N GLU A 156 -8.12 14.89 11.36
CA GLU A 156 -7.69 15.35 10.04
C GLU A 156 -8.53 14.75 8.92
N GLN A 157 -8.88 13.46 9.00
CA GLN A 157 -9.79 12.81 8.04
C GLN A 157 -11.14 13.53 7.93
N ARG A 158 -11.72 13.99 9.06
CA ARG A 158 -12.98 14.77 9.03
C ARG A 158 -12.77 16.18 8.47
N ARG A 159 -11.65 16.82 8.82
CA ARG A 159 -11.32 18.17 8.34
C ARG A 159 -11.08 18.20 6.83
N ALA A 160 -10.52 17.12 6.26
CA ALA A 160 -10.24 16.99 4.84
C ALA A 160 -11.46 17.18 3.92
N HIS A 161 -12.68 17.04 4.44
CA HIS A 161 -13.91 17.26 3.66
C HIS A 161 -14.09 18.71 3.17
N ASP A 162 -13.69 19.70 3.98
CA ASP A 162 -13.75 21.13 3.63
C ASP A 162 -12.65 21.89 4.36
N TYR A 163 -11.40 21.56 4.05
CA TYR A 163 -10.22 22.13 4.68
C TYR A 163 -9.92 23.52 4.09
N LYS A 164 -9.83 24.54 4.95
CA LYS A 164 -9.55 25.92 4.53
C LYS A 164 -8.40 26.50 5.33
N ILE A 165 -7.42 27.08 4.63
CA ILE A 165 -6.24 27.69 5.22
C ILE A 165 -5.74 28.80 4.30
N ASP A 166 -5.46 29.98 4.85
CA ASP A 166 -4.89 31.13 4.11
C ASP A 166 -5.62 31.48 2.80
N GLY A 167 -6.95 31.34 2.80
CA GLY A 167 -7.80 31.60 1.63
C GLY A 167 -7.85 30.46 0.60
N LEU A 168 -7.07 29.40 0.79
CA LEU A 168 -7.09 28.18 -0.01
C LEU A 168 -8.18 27.22 0.49
N SER A 169 -8.72 26.41 -0.42
CA SER A 169 -9.73 25.39 -0.11
C SER A 169 -9.30 24.04 -0.69
N TYR A 170 -9.27 23.05 0.18
CA TYR A 170 -9.00 21.65 -0.17
C TYR A 170 -10.18 20.79 0.26
N LYS A 171 -10.48 19.77 -0.53
CA LYS A 171 -11.58 18.83 -0.26
C LYS A 171 -11.17 17.40 -0.56
N ASP A 172 -11.82 16.44 0.08
CA ASP A 172 -11.71 15.02 -0.25
C ASP A 172 -12.48 14.64 -1.52
N ARG A 173 -13.35 15.56 -1.99
CA ARG A 173 -14.19 15.41 -3.17
C ARG A 173 -14.35 16.72 -3.93
N LEU A 174 -14.11 16.70 -5.24
CA LEU A 174 -14.33 17.84 -6.14
C LEU A 174 -14.97 17.42 -7.47
N PRO A 175 -15.78 18.29 -8.10
CA PRO A 175 -16.29 18.03 -9.45
C PRO A 175 -15.16 17.81 -10.45
N ALA A 176 -15.33 16.83 -11.33
CA ALA A 176 -14.42 16.55 -12.42
C ALA A 176 -14.76 17.44 -13.63
N VAL A 177 -14.03 18.55 -13.80
CA VAL A 177 -14.23 19.53 -14.87
C VAL A 177 -13.18 19.33 -15.97
N VAL A 178 -13.64 19.09 -17.20
CA VAL A 178 -12.73 18.95 -18.35
C VAL A 178 -11.96 20.24 -18.58
N GLY A 179 -10.64 20.13 -18.81
CA GLY A 179 -9.74 21.27 -18.99
C GLY A 179 -9.14 21.80 -17.68
N HIS A 180 -9.70 21.43 -16.52
CA HIS A 180 -9.14 21.82 -15.23
C HIS A 180 -7.97 20.94 -14.82
N ALA A 181 -6.98 21.57 -14.19
CA ALA A 181 -5.90 20.95 -13.46
C ALA A 181 -6.23 20.91 -11.96
N TYR A 182 -5.70 19.91 -11.29
CA TYR A 182 -5.89 19.66 -9.87
C TYR A 182 -4.56 19.27 -9.27
N VAL A 183 -4.37 19.62 -8.00
CA VAL A 183 -3.36 18.99 -7.16
C VAL A 183 -4.07 18.11 -6.15
N LEU A 184 -3.54 16.91 -5.90
CA LEU A 184 -3.99 16.07 -4.81
C LEU A 184 -2.83 15.49 -4.01
N ARG A 185 -3.02 15.39 -2.69
CA ARG A 185 -2.19 14.57 -1.81
C ARG A 185 -3.04 13.43 -1.28
N ALA A 186 -2.59 12.19 -1.48
CA ALA A 186 -3.25 11.00 -0.97
C ALA A 186 -2.37 10.34 0.10
N ILE A 187 -2.93 10.18 1.30
CA ILE A 187 -2.23 9.71 2.49
C ILE A 187 -2.87 8.39 2.90
N SER A 188 -2.17 7.31 2.62
CA SER A 188 -2.56 5.93 2.95
C SER A 188 -1.59 5.37 3.98
N PHE A 189 -2.05 5.26 5.22
CA PHE A 189 -1.23 4.76 6.32
C PHE A 189 -0.78 3.33 6.07
N ASP A 190 0.48 3.06 6.39
CA ASP A 190 1.18 1.79 6.16
C ASP A 190 1.38 1.42 4.68
N GLU A 191 0.96 2.27 3.73
CA GLU A 191 0.97 1.94 2.30
C GLU A 191 1.67 2.98 1.41
N ALA A 192 1.26 4.26 1.44
CA ALA A 192 1.79 5.30 0.55
C ALA A 192 1.44 6.73 1.00
N ASP A 193 2.30 7.69 0.69
CA ASP A 193 1.98 9.12 0.73
C ASP A 193 2.55 9.82 -0.50
N ILE A 194 1.68 10.40 -1.33
CA ILE A 194 2.04 10.97 -2.62
C ILE A 194 1.36 12.30 -2.88
N LEU A 195 2.06 13.18 -3.59
CA LEU A 195 1.54 14.44 -4.13
C LEU A 195 1.61 14.40 -5.66
N VAL A 196 0.46 14.58 -6.30
CA VAL A 196 0.28 14.46 -7.75
C VAL A 196 -0.42 15.70 -8.27
N ALA A 197 0.03 16.19 -9.43
CA ALA A 197 -0.74 17.12 -10.25
C ALA A 197 -1.38 16.36 -11.41
N LEU A 198 -2.64 16.63 -11.68
CA LEU A 198 -3.38 15.99 -12.76
C LEU A 198 -4.27 16.98 -13.50
N LYS A 199 -4.63 16.67 -14.74
CA LYS A 199 -5.51 17.48 -15.58
C LYS A 199 -6.50 16.56 -16.27
N ILE A 200 -7.78 16.91 -16.18
CA ILE A 200 -8.83 16.17 -16.89
C ILE A 200 -8.75 16.60 -18.35
N HIS A 201 -8.11 15.77 -19.18
CA HIS A 201 -7.89 16.09 -20.58
C HIS A 201 -9.20 16.04 -21.37
N ARG A 202 -9.98 14.97 -21.16
CA ARG A 202 -11.20 14.69 -21.90
C ARG A 202 -12.13 13.81 -21.05
N LYS A 203 -13.43 13.92 -21.31
CA LYS A 203 -14.44 12.98 -20.85
C LYS A 203 -15.04 12.26 -22.05
N ASP A 204 -15.04 10.94 -22.01
CA ASP A 204 -15.60 10.11 -23.08
C ASP A 204 -17.13 10.02 -22.96
N THR A 205 -17.78 9.61 -24.06
CA THR A 205 -19.25 9.47 -24.12
C THR A 205 -19.78 8.44 -23.13
N ASP A 206 -18.93 7.52 -22.68
CA ASP A 206 -19.27 6.50 -21.71
C ASP A 206 -19.18 7.01 -20.25
N GLY A 207 -18.72 8.26 -20.06
CA GLY A 207 -18.53 8.92 -18.77
C GLY A 207 -17.12 8.79 -18.18
N SER A 208 -16.24 7.99 -18.79
CA SER A 208 -14.85 7.84 -18.34
C SER A 208 -14.03 9.10 -18.56
N LEU A 209 -13.02 9.30 -17.72
CA LEU A 209 -12.12 10.44 -17.79
C LEU A 209 -10.75 10.00 -18.30
N ILE A 210 -10.24 10.71 -19.29
CA ILE A 210 -8.84 10.67 -19.67
C ILE A 210 -8.10 11.73 -18.87
N ILE A 211 -7.15 11.30 -18.05
CA ILE A 211 -6.43 12.14 -17.09
C ILE A 211 -4.95 12.13 -17.44
N PHE A 212 -4.38 13.31 -17.63
CA PHE A 212 -2.93 13.48 -17.68
C PHE A 212 -2.43 13.78 -16.28
N TRP A 213 -1.27 13.27 -15.90
CA TRP A 213 -0.73 13.50 -14.56
C TRP A 213 0.79 13.42 -14.49
N LYS A 214 1.34 14.05 -13.45
CA LYS A 214 2.74 13.91 -13.06
C LYS A 214 2.86 13.79 -11.54
N LEU A 215 3.82 12.99 -11.09
CA LEU A 215 4.20 12.92 -9.69
C LEU A 215 4.99 14.19 -9.35
N ILE A 216 4.61 14.88 -8.26
CA ILE A 216 5.35 16.02 -7.73
C ILE A 216 6.31 15.55 -6.63
N GLU A 217 5.81 14.71 -5.72
CA GLU A 217 6.59 14.19 -4.59
C GLU A 217 6.04 12.84 -4.13
N GLN A 218 6.95 11.98 -3.66
CA GLN A 218 6.61 10.77 -2.93
C GLN A 218 7.25 10.87 -1.53
N PHE A 219 6.42 10.93 -0.50
CA PHE A 219 6.87 11.07 0.88
C PHE A 219 7.18 9.70 1.49
N GLU A 220 7.79 9.73 2.67
CA GLU A 220 7.87 8.55 3.53
C GLU A 220 6.46 8.05 3.88
N THR A 221 6.27 6.74 3.84
CA THR A 221 4.99 6.12 4.19
C THR A 221 4.65 6.42 5.66
N PRO A 222 3.51 7.06 5.95
CA PRO A 222 3.13 7.35 7.31
C PRO A 222 2.65 6.08 8.00
N HIS A 223 2.97 5.95 9.28
CA HIS A 223 2.60 4.80 10.11
C HIS A 223 1.70 5.26 11.26
N ILE A 224 0.72 4.42 11.60
CA ILE A 224 -0.12 4.66 12.77
C ILE A 224 0.66 4.19 14.01
N GLU A 225 0.91 5.11 14.93
CA GLU A 225 1.40 4.78 16.26
C GLU A 225 0.32 4.00 17.00
N ARG A 226 0.48 2.68 16.99
CA ARG A 226 -0.32 1.81 17.85
C ARG A 226 0.32 1.86 19.22
N GLU A 227 -0.41 2.37 20.22
CA GLU A 227 -0.04 2.13 21.61
C GLU A 227 0.11 0.62 21.77
N ILE A 228 1.35 0.14 21.90
CA ILE A 228 1.59 -1.26 22.26
C ILE A 228 1.00 -1.37 23.67
N PRO A 229 -0.04 -2.20 23.90
CA PRO A 229 -0.58 -2.37 25.24
C PRO A 229 0.56 -2.70 26.18
N SER A 230 0.70 -1.96 27.29
CA SER A 230 1.87 -2.05 28.17
C SER A 230 2.10 -3.48 28.70
N ALA A 231 1.08 -4.34 28.64
CA ALA A 231 1.15 -5.77 28.92
C ALA A 231 2.08 -6.56 27.96
N ILE A 232 2.21 -6.16 26.69
CA ILE A 232 3.10 -6.82 25.71
C ILE A 232 4.56 -6.36 25.90
N ILE A 233 4.77 -5.11 26.35
CA ILE A 233 6.11 -4.59 26.64
C ILE A 233 6.75 -5.34 27.83
N GLN A 234 5.96 -5.75 28.82
CA GLN A 234 6.48 -6.57 29.93
C GLN A 234 6.93 -7.97 29.44
N GLN A 235 6.15 -8.64 28.59
CA GLN A 235 6.53 -9.96 28.06
C GLN A 235 7.73 -9.93 27.08
N ASN A 236 7.88 -8.86 26.29
CA ASN A 236 9.02 -8.72 25.37
C ASN A 236 10.31 -8.30 26.09
N SER A 237 10.21 -7.56 27.20
CA SER A 237 11.37 -7.23 28.04
C SER A 237 11.92 -8.46 28.78
N GLU A 238 11.05 -9.40 29.15
CA GLU A 238 11.45 -10.68 29.74
C GLU A 238 12.14 -11.57 28.69
N THR A 239 11.59 -11.69 27.48
CA THR A 239 12.18 -12.52 26.41
C THR A 239 13.49 -11.96 25.85
N GLU A 240 13.65 -10.64 25.69
CA GLU A 240 14.96 -10.07 25.31
C GLU A 240 16.01 -10.22 26.43
N SER A 241 15.58 -10.12 27.69
CA SER A 241 16.47 -10.38 28.83
C SER A 241 16.87 -11.85 28.91
N GLU A 242 15.96 -12.78 28.64
CA GLU A 242 16.22 -14.23 28.64
C GLU A 242 17.15 -14.65 27.49
N VAL A 243 16.99 -14.07 26.29
CA VAL A 243 17.90 -14.31 25.16
C VAL A 243 19.30 -13.76 25.45
N SER A 244 19.38 -12.57 26.07
CA SER A 244 20.66 -11.99 26.51
C SER A 244 21.34 -12.82 27.62
N ASP A 245 20.55 -13.32 28.57
CA ASP A 245 21.02 -14.11 29.70
C ASP A 245 21.52 -15.48 29.24
N TYR A 246 20.78 -16.15 28.37
CA TYR A 246 21.19 -17.42 27.78
C TYR A 246 22.50 -17.30 26.97
N ALA A 247 22.64 -16.25 26.16
CA ALA A 247 23.85 -15.99 25.40
C ALA A 247 25.07 -15.74 26.31
N ALA A 248 24.89 -14.98 27.39
CA ALA A 248 25.94 -14.72 28.37
C ALA A 248 26.37 -16.00 29.11
N ALA A 249 25.42 -16.85 29.52
CA ALA A 249 25.70 -18.13 30.16
C ALA A 249 26.48 -19.08 29.22
N GLN A 250 26.04 -19.19 27.96
CA GLN A 250 26.73 -20.02 26.96
C GLN A 250 28.16 -19.56 26.70
N ALA A 251 28.38 -18.26 26.51
CA ALA A 251 29.71 -17.74 26.22
C ALA A 251 30.71 -18.05 27.36
N VAL A 252 30.28 -17.90 28.60
CA VAL A 252 31.09 -18.26 29.78
C VAL A 252 31.30 -19.77 29.86
N GLN A 253 30.26 -20.58 29.63
CA GLN A 253 30.36 -22.05 29.64
C GLN A 253 31.40 -22.55 28.62
N ILE A 254 31.38 -22.01 27.40
CA ILE A 254 32.32 -22.34 26.33
C ILE A 254 33.75 -21.99 26.75
N ALA A 255 33.97 -20.80 27.31
CA ALA A 255 35.29 -20.35 27.76
C ALA A 255 35.86 -21.21 28.91
N LEU A 256 34.99 -21.69 29.81
CA LEU A 256 35.39 -22.61 30.89
C LEU A 256 35.79 -23.98 30.34
N VAL A 257 35.02 -24.53 29.40
CA VAL A 257 35.34 -25.82 28.73
C VAL A 257 36.67 -25.74 27.97
N GLN A 258 36.94 -24.64 27.28
CA GLN A 258 38.23 -24.42 26.60
C GLN A 258 39.44 -24.37 27.55
N ARG A 259 39.20 -24.17 28.85
CA ARG A 259 40.21 -24.19 29.92
C ARG A 259 40.18 -25.50 30.73
N GLU A 260 39.53 -26.53 30.18
CA GLU A 260 39.39 -27.87 30.78
C GLU A 260 38.58 -27.89 32.10
N LEU A 261 37.73 -26.88 32.33
CA LEU A 261 36.87 -26.76 33.51
C LEU A 261 35.47 -27.32 33.24
N ASN A 262 35.41 -28.59 32.85
CA ASN A 262 34.19 -29.21 32.29
C ASN A 262 33.07 -29.48 33.33
N ASN A 263 33.39 -29.49 34.62
CA ASN A 263 32.46 -29.82 35.70
C ASN A 263 31.80 -28.58 36.34
N VAL A 264 31.81 -27.45 35.63
CA VAL A 264 31.19 -26.18 36.04
C VAL A 264 29.95 -25.92 35.19
N SER A 265 28.82 -25.72 35.84
CA SER A 265 27.57 -25.22 35.24
C SER A 265 27.45 -23.71 35.42
N VAL A 266 26.96 -23.03 34.40
CA VAL A 266 26.79 -21.57 34.35
C VAL A 266 25.32 -21.21 34.19
N GLU A 267 24.81 -20.42 35.12
CA GLU A 267 23.50 -19.77 35.03
C GLU A 267 23.72 -18.26 34.95
N ALA A 268 22.96 -17.54 34.10
CA ALA A 268 23.03 -16.09 34.03
C ALA A 268 21.66 -15.46 34.23
N THR A 269 21.67 -14.28 34.84
CA THR A 269 20.56 -13.35 34.91
C THR A 269 21.08 -11.97 34.51
N THR A 270 20.19 -11.04 34.16
CA THR A 270 20.53 -9.65 33.78
C THR A 270 21.63 -8.99 34.63
N LYS A 271 21.75 -9.35 35.91
CA LYS A 271 22.72 -8.75 36.85
C LYS A 271 23.86 -9.68 37.27
N THR A 272 23.68 -11.00 37.19
CA THR A 272 24.61 -11.95 37.81
C THR A 272 24.89 -13.17 36.95
N ILE A 273 26.10 -13.72 37.06
CA ILE A 273 26.44 -15.07 36.60
C ILE A 273 26.70 -15.94 37.81
N THR A 274 26.04 -17.09 37.90
CA THR A 274 26.24 -18.07 38.97
C THR A 274 27.02 -19.25 38.42
N LEU A 275 28.12 -19.60 39.10
CA LEU A 275 28.94 -20.78 38.78
C LEU A 275 28.68 -21.87 39.83
N ARG A 276 28.37 -23.09 39.39
CA ARG A 276 28.08 -24.24 40.27
C ARG A 276 28.85 -25.48 39.82
N GLY A 277 29.28 -26.32 40.75
CA GLY A 277 29.93 -27.60 40.44
C GLY A 277 31.26 -27.81 41.15
N ASN A 278 32.05 -28.76 40.64
CA ASN A 278 33.34 -29.13 41.21
C ASN A 278 34.47 -28.61 40.31
N ILE A 279 35.55 -28.13 40.91
CA ILE A 279 36.70 -27.59 40.18
C ILE A 279 38.01 -28.12 40.77
N PRO A 280 39.07 -28.36 39.96
CA PRO A 280 40.36 -28.77 40.51
C PRO A 280 40.93 -27.74 41.50
N LYS A 281 41.61 -28.22 42.54
CA LYS A 281 42.29 -27.37 43.51
C LYS A 281 43.17 -26.30 42.86
N GLY A 282 43.00 -25.04 43.27
CA GLY A 282 43.76 -23.91 42.76
C GLY A 282 43.24 -23.30 41.46
N LYS A 283 42.14 -23.80 40.89
CA LYS A 283 41.52 -23.27 39.65
C LYS A 283 40.30 -22.39 39.90
N MET A 284 39.85 -22.24 41.15
CA MET A 284 38.66 -21.43 41.47
C MET A 284 38.78 -19.97 41.04
N ALA A 285 39.92 -19.33 41.31
CA ALA A 285 40.14 -17.92 40.96
C ALA A 285 40.11 -17.69 39.44
N ASP A 286 40.65 -18.64 38.66
CA ASP A 286 40.64 -18.57 37.21
C ASP A 286 39.21 -18.67 36.64
N ALA A 287 38.38 -19.59 37.16
CA ALA A 287 36.99 -19.75 36.72
C ALA A 287 36.15 -18.48 36.98
N VAL A 288 36.29 -17.89 38.17
CA VAL A 288 35.60 -16.64 38.52
C VAL A 288 36.03 -15.49 37.63
N ARG A 289 37.34 -15.36 37.36
CA ARG A 289 37.87 -14.31 36.48
C ARG A 289 37.35 -14.44 35.05
N ILE A 290 37.34 -15.64 34.48
CA ILE A 290 36.79 -15.90 33.14
C ILE A 290 35.32 -15.49 33.06
N ALA A 291 34.52 -15.87 34.06
CA ALA A 291 33.10 -15.51 34.10
C ALA A 291 32.87 -14.00 34.23
N MET A 292 33.72 -13.28 34.96
CA MET A 292 33.66 -11.82 35.07
C MET A 292 34.01 -11.13 33.75
N GLU A 293 35.10 -11.55 33.09
CA GLU A 293 35.60 -10.95 31.84
C GLU A 293 34.63 -11.16 30.68
N ILE A 294 34.15 -12.39 30.50
CA ILE A 294 33.27 -12.75 29.38
C ILE A 294 31.83 -12.34 29.66
N GLY A 295 31.34 -12.57 30.87
CA GLY A 295 29.95 -12.32 31.25
C GLY A 295 29.62 -10.86 31.50
N LYS A 296 30.61 -10.01 31.80
CA LYS A 296 30.46 -8.58 32.12
C LYS A 296 29.41 -8.30 33.20
N ARG A 297 29.27 -9.23 34.15
CA ARG A 297 28.24 -9.26 35.20
C ARG A 297 28.89 -9.66 36.53
N LYS A 298 28.18 -9.42 37.64
CA LYS A 298 28.67 -9.85 38.96
C LYS A 298 28.66 -11.39 39.02
N VAL A 299 29.74 -11.99 39.51
CA VAL A 299 29.82 -13.45 39.61
C VAL A 299 29.47 -13.92 41.02
N LYS A 300 28.52 -14.83 41.12
CA LYS A 300 28.17 -15.59 42.32
C LYS A 300 28.84 -16.95 42.24
N ASN A 301 29.91 -17.13 43.01
CA ASN A 301 30.67 -18.37 43.03
C ASN A 301 30.06 -19.37 44.02
N GLN A 302 29.68 -20.55 43.53
CA GLN A 302 29.20 -21.68 44.32
C GLN A 302 29.95 -22.98 43.94
N LEU A 303 31.22 -22.83 43.52
CA LEU A 303 32.11 -23.95 43.19
C LEU A 303 32.72 -24.56 44.45
N THR A 304 32.97 -25.87 44.39
CA THR A 304 33.71 -26.63 45.42
C THR A 304 35.02 -27.14 44.83
N GLU A 305 36.15 -26.97 45.53
CA GLU A 305 37.43 -27.53 45.10
C GLU A 305 37.55 -29.02 45.43
N GLN A 306 38.13 -29.79 44.49
CA GLN A 306 38.51 -31.19 44.65
C GLN A 306 40.01 -31.38 44.46
#